data_AF-A0A125PJG7-F1
#
_entry.id   AF-A0A125PJG7-F1
#
_cell.length_a   1.000
_cell.length_b   1.000
_cell.length_c   1.000
_cell.angle_alpha   90.00
_cell.angle_beta   90.00
_cell.angle_gamma   90.00
#
_symmetry.space_group_name_H-M   'P 1'
#
loop_
_entity.id
_entity.type
_entity.pdbx_description
1 polymer ?
#
loop_
_entity_poly.entity_id
_entity_poly.type
_entity_poly.pdbx_seq_one_letter_code
_entity_poly.pdbx_strand_id
1 'polypeptide(L)'
;MPTAEADPATQPFFLGTDQRDPRSDETDSIRLRSPEHAEQRHRVTDKSTYSLLSTSSASSARYDKECDPYAQRGVLRINLDDWSGNRWVPTLATDCQPHDYLSQIHRDGRNLSNEPGLDFLRHRVILLFGDSVDRGFLEHFCRIFALGRFEHIGPGHELDPPLPLGREHAPPGYRSDRGDKDWVGNPMGRPSLCYLPSYNTYLLNVFQFGLYPEDETVIHFTHFLPPGGFEDRFDTFVVPILERLAQNRTKARSLAEQETGSASPPRVLPPLRRPISATPDLITLSATFWNLMRHPGDEDDDYGSPDSAKSTLATPTSGADKNATKPAWIEKLGNWAPPSRARQDWWEGRVQSAVRHVGRAWDGAQSGSLILWRTLHMATTVGNWPLNKQYAQNEVAHRVVEVLQAEGRAAESGSTWADWRTKVIPTLGETWDIVDREAVREMGLGKRLGVLDWGKLFFGQEASSFLRPYSLPSKS
;
A
#
# COMPACT_ATOMS: atom_id res chain seq x y z
N MET A 1 42.34 34.19 29.67
CA MET A 1 40.94 33.75 29.81
C MET A 1 40.33 33.74 28.41
N PRO A 2 40.09 32.56 27.81
CA PRO A 2 39.47 32.48 26.50
C PRO A 2 37.95 32.29 26.63
N THR A 3 37.25 33.04 25.77
CA THR A 3 35.81 33.09 25.57
C THR A 3 35.28 31.80 24.94
N ALA A 4 34.14 31.33 25.45
CA ALA A 4 33.42 30.15 24.97
C ALA A 4 32.79 30.40 23.59
N GLU A 5 33.04 29.49 22.65
CA GLU A 5 32.31 29.37 21.39
C GLU A 5 30.98 28.64 21.64
N ALA A 6 29.89 29.24 21.16
CA ALA A 6 28.55 28.66 21.17
C ALA A 6 28.26 27.97 19.83
N ASP A 7 27.72 26.76 19.95
CA ASP A 7 27.28 25.83 18.91
C ASP A 7 26.02 26.33 18.17
N PRO A 8 25.99 26.39 16.82
CA PRO A 8 24.78 26.76 16.08
C PRO A 8 24.24 25.61 15.22
N ALA A 9 23.25 24.85 15.70
CA ALA A 9 22.29 24.16 14.82
C ALA A 9 21.11 23.55 15.59
N THR A 10 20.08 24.35 15.90
CA THR A 10 18.70 23.85 15.98
C THR A 10 17.76 25.04 15.78
N GLN A 11 17.33 25.25 14.53
CA GLN A 11 16.19 26.12 14.24
C GLN A 11 15.03 25.27 13.71
N PRO A 12 13.80 25.49 14.22
CA PRO A 12 12.62 24.80 13.73
C PRO A 12 12.14 25.44 12.41
N PHE A 13 11.88 24.60 11.42
CA PHE A 13 11.20 24.96 10.18
C PHE A 13 9.72 25.31 10.47
N PHE A 14 9.36 26.58 10.32
CA PHE A 14 7.97 27.03 10.18
C PHE A 14 7.62 27.07 8.70
N LEU A 15 6.69 26.21 8.25
CA LEU A 15 6.07 26.31 6.94
C LEU A 15 4.82 27.20 7.02
N GLY A 16 4.78 28.20 6.16
CA GLY A 16 3.74 29.21 6.07
C GLY A 16 2.39 28.65 5.66
N THR A 17 1.35 29.15 6.32
CA THR A 17 -0.06 28.93 5.99
C THR A 17 -0.46 29.82 4.82
N ASP A 18 -0.81 29.22 3.69
CA ASP A 18 -1.40 29.89 2.54
C ASP A 18 -2.89 30.19 2.85
N GLN A 19 -3.19 31.42 3.29
CA GLN A 19 -4.54 31.93 3.50
C GLN A 19 -5.15 32.27 2.13
N ARG A 20 -6.21 31.54 1.73
CA ARG A 20 -7.11 32.00 0.66
C ARG A 20 -8.43 32.50 1.24
N ASP A 21 -8.78 33.69 0.77
CA ASP A 21 -9.93 34.52 1.09
C ASP A 21 -11.26 33.88 0.63
N PRO A 22 -12.32 33.79 1.47
CA PRO A 22 -13.59 33.19 1.07
C PRO A 22 -14.64 34.28 0.79
N ARG A 23 -14.72 34.78 -0.46
CA ARG A 23 -15.90 35.53 -0.93
C ARG A 23 -16.15 35.35 -2.43
N SER A 24 -17.13 34.53 -2.76
CA SER A 24 -18.12 34.84 -3.80
C SER A 24 -19.27 33.84 -3.70
N ASP A 25 -20.43 34.36 -3.31
CA ASP A 25 -21.73 33.73 -3.45
C ASP A 25 -22.00 33.43 -4.93
N GLU A 26 -22.34 32.18 -5.25
CA GLU A 26 -23.23 31.91 -6.37
C GLU A 26 -24.02 30.62 -6.10
N THR A 27 -25.33 30.78 -5.96
CA THR A 27 -26.31 29.72 -5.76
C THR A 27 -26.65 29.08 -7.10
N ASP A 28 -26.13 27.89 -7.37
CA ASP A 28 -26.64 27.02 -8.43
C ASP A 28 -27.22 25.74 -7.83
N SER A 29 -28.55 25.67 -7.86
CA SER A 29 -29.34 24.50 -7.50
C SER A 29 -29.22 23.43 -8.60
N ILE A 30 -28.28 22.50 -8.45
CA ILE A 30 -28.21 21.31 -9.32
C ILE A 30 -29.02 20.17 -8.67
N ARG A 31 -30.08 19.76 -9.38
CA ARG A 31 -30.91 18.59 -9.07
C ARG A 31 -30.05 17.33 -9.00
N LEU A 32 -30.04 16.67 -7.84
CA LEU A 32 -29.57 15.30 -7.65
C LEU A 32 -30.40 14.36 -8.55
N ARG A 33 -29.75 13.65 -9.47
CA ARG A 33 -30.33 12.48 -10.14
C ARG A 33 -30.06 11.24 -9.30
N SER A 34 -31.11 10.44 -9.08
CA SER A 34 -31.09 9.16 -8.36
C SER A 34 -30.08 8.17 -8.96
N PRO A 35 -29.29 7.44 -8.15
CA PRO A 35 -28.33 6.46 -8.64
C PRO A 35 -29.02 5.10 -8.86
N GLU A 36 -29.75 4.96 -9.98
CA GLU A 36 -30.34 3.67 -10.39
C GLU A 36 -29.79 3.13 -11.72
N HIS A 37 -28.68 3.68 -12.25
CA HIS A 37 -28.20 3.34 -13.61
C HIS A 37 -26.77 2.79 -13.70
N ALA A 38 -26.10 2.51 -12.58
CA ALA A 38 -24.73 1.95 -12.62
C ALA A 38 -24.68 0.41 -12.68
N GLU A 39 -25.79 -0.31 -12.48
CA GLU A 39 -25.75 -1.76 -12.20
C GLU A 39 -26.07 -2.67 -13.41
N GLN A 40 -26.26 -2.13 -14.62
CA GLN A 40 -26.88 -2.90 -15.71
C GLN A 40 -26.04 -3.16 -16.97
N ARG A 41 -24.71 -2.95 -16.93
CA ARG A 41 -23.84 -3.29 -18.07
C ARG A 41 -22.56 -3.97 -17.64
N HIS A 42 -22.64 -5.23 -17.22
CA HIS A 42 -21.59 -6.25 -17.40
C HIS A 42 -22.18 -7.64 -17.04
N ARG A 43 -23.14 -8.12 -17.83
CA ARG A 43 -23.47 -9.55 -17.89
C ARG A 43 -22.68 -10.15 -19.06
N VAL A 44 -21.41 -10.45 -18.81
CA VAL A 44 -20.69 -11.44 -19.60
C VAL A 44 -20.89 -12.77 -18.88
N THR A 45 -21.40 -13.75 -19.61
CA THR A 45 -21.73 -15.10 -19.16
C THR A 45 -20.47 -15.89 -18.82
N ASP A 46 -20.04 -15.84 -17.57
CA ASP A 46 -19.03 -16.75 -17.00
C ASP A 46 -19.60 -17.37 -15.71
N LYS A 47 -20.56 -18.28 -15.87
CA LYS A 47 -21.23 -18.98 -14.76
C LYS A 47 -20.61 -20.34 -14.42
N SER A 48 -19.50 -20.74 -15.03
CA SER A 48 -19.00 -22.12 -14.92
C SER A 48 -17.88 -22.31 -13.88
N THR A 49 -17.13 -21.28 -13.54
CA THR A 49 -15.91 -21.43 -12.71
C THR A 49 -16.17 -21.22 -11.21
N TYR A 50 -17.12 -20.35 -10.85
CA TYR A 50 -17.39 -19.99 -9.44
C TYR A 50 -18.02 -21.12 -8.61
N SER A 51 -18.69 -22.09 -9.25
CA SER A 51 -19.34 -23.19 -8.51
C SER A 51 -18.36 -24.25 -8.00
N LEU A 52 -17.15 -24.33 -8.57
CA LEU A 52 -16.13 -25.31 -8.16
C LEU A 52 -15.19 -24.77 -7.06
N LEU A 53 -15.12 -23.45 -6.88
CA LEU A 53 -14.34 -22.82 -5.81
C LEU A 53 -15.09 -22.77 -4.46
N SER A 54 -16.39 -23.11 -4.45
CA SER A 54 -17.29 -22.92 -3.29
C SER A 54 -17.71 -24.23 -2.59
N THR A 55 -17.08 -25.37 -2.86
CA THR A 55 -17.50 -26.66 -2.28
C THR A 55 -16.38 -27.39 -1.55
N SER A 56 -16.11 -27.00 -0.30
CA SER A 56 -15.87 -27.94 0.82
C SER A 56 -15.48 -27.22 2.12
N SER A 57 -16.40 -27.26 3.10
CA SER A 57 -16.17 -27.55 4.52
C SER A 57 -17.30 -26.96 5.38
N ALA A 58 -18.50 -27.54 5.25
CA ALA A 58 -19.59 -27.34 6.19
C ALA A 58 -19.48 -28.37 7.32
N SER A 59 -18.49 -28.21 8.20
CA SER A 59 -18.51 -28.75 9.56
C SER A 59 -17.46 -28.03 10.43
N SER A 60 -17.56 -26.71 10.52
CA SER A 60 -16.89 -25.97 11.59
C SER A 60 -17.97 -25.56 12.59
N ALA A 61 -17.64 -25.69 13.88
CA ALA A 61 -18.44 -25.20 15.00
C ALA A 61 -19.07 -23.84 14.68
N ARG A 62 -20.25 -23.58 15.24
CA ARG A 62 -20.81 -22.22 15.33
C ARG A 62 -19.81 -21.36 16.12
N TYR A 63 -18.76 -20.90 15.46
CA TYR A 63 -18.18 -19.60 15.76
C TYR A 63 -19.36 -18.67 15.64
N ASP A 64 -19.78 -18.07 16.75
CA ASP A 64 -20.45 -16.77 16.66
C ASP A 64 -19.60 -15.99 15.66
N LYS A 65 -20.20 -15.63 14.52
CA LYS A 65 -19.54 -14.82 13.51
C LYS A 65 -19.27 -13.50 14.21
N GLU A 66 -18.10 -13.42 14.83
CA GLU A 66 -17.55 -12.21 15.40
C GLU A 66 -17.69 -11.17 14.31
N CYS A 67 -18.50 -10.16 14.59
CA CYS A 67 -18.88 -9.25 13.54
C CYS A 67 -17.65 -8.45 13.14
N ASP A 68 -17.29 -8.48 11.86
CA ASP A 68 -16.23 -7.64 11.30
C ASP A 68 -16.86 -6.35 10.75
N PRO A 69 -16.82 -5.23 11.51
CA PRO A 69 -17.40 -3.97 11.07
C PRO A 69 -16.68 -3.39 9.86
N TYR A 70 -15.43 -3.78 9.64
CA TYR A 70 -14.59 -3.32 8.54
C TYR A 70 -14.85 -4.09 7.24
N ALA A 71 -15.53 -5.23 7.31
CA ALA A 71 -16.07 -5.92 6.15
C ALA A 71 -17.44 -5.39 5.70
N GLN A 72 -18.10 -4.55 6.51
CA GLN A 72 -19.43 -4.01 6.22
C GLN A 72 -19.36 -2.68 5.47
N ARG A 73 -20.34 -2.44 4.59
CA ARG A 73 -20.56 -1.11 3.99
C ARG A 73 -20.82 -0.08 5.09
N GLY A 74 -20.25 1.10 4.91
CA GLY A 74 -20.22 2.13 5.95
C GLY A 74 -19.75 3.47 5.43
N VAL A 75 -19.61 4.41 6.34
CA VAL A 75 -19.07 5.75 6.07
C VAL A 75 -17.94 6.03 7.04
N LEU A 76 -16.88 6.68 6.56
CA LEU A 76 -15.86 7.23 7.43
C LEU A 76 -16.41 8.51 8.07
N ARG A 77 -16.59 8.50 9.38
CA ARG A 77 -16.84 9.73 10.13
C ARG A 77 -15.52 10.41 10.41
N ILE A 78 -15.42 11.65 9.98
CA ILE A 78 -14.25 12.50 10.16
C ILE A 78 -14.55 13.55 11.22
N ASN A 79 -13.63 13.70 12.16
CA ASN A 79 -13.58 14.79 13.11
C ASN A 79 -12.26 15.56 12.89
N LEU A 80 -12.38 16.78 12.39
CA LEU A 80 -11.22 17.62 12.04
C LEU A 80 -10.55 18.23 13.27
N ASP A 81 -11.29 18.38 14.38
CA ASP A 81 -10.80 18.93 15.64
C ASP A 81 -10.15 17.85 16.52
N ASP A 82 -10.61 16.61 16.40
CA ASP A 82 -10.05 15.44 17.07
C ASP A 82 -9.87 14.30 16.09
N TRP A 83 -8.67 14.22 15.53
CA TRP A 83 -8.30 13.19 14.55
C TRP A 83 -8.36 11.77 15.10
N SER A 84 -8.30 11.59 16.43
CA SER A 84 -8.46 10.27 17.04
C SER A 84 -9.91 9.78 17.04
N GLY A 85 -10.87 10.71 16.95
CA GLY A 85 -12.30 10.43 16.81
C GLY A 85 -12.73 10.02 15.40
N ASN A 86 -11.80 9.97 14.43
CA ASN A 86 -12.07 9.43 13.10
C ASN A 86 -12.40 7.94 13.21
N ARG A 87 -13.54 7.50 12.65
CA ARG A 87 -13.93 6.09 12.71
C ARG A 87 -14.82 5.66 11.55
N TRP A 88 -14.66 4.40 11.16
CA TRP A 88 -15.62 3.75 10.28
C TRP A 88 -16.96 3.59 11.00
N VAL A 89 -18.08 3.77 10.31
CA VAL A 89 -19.41 3.52 10.85
C VAL A 89 -20.20 2.70 9.84
N PRO A 90 -20.40 1.39 10.11
CA PRO A 90 -21.24 0.54 9.28
C PRO A 90 -22.66 1.09 9.18
N THR A 91 -23.21 1.17 7.97
CA THR A 91 -24.54 1.75 7.73
C THR A 91 -25.66 0.75 7.95
N LEU A 92 -25.38 -0.54 7.74
CA LEU A 92 -26.38 -1.62 7.77
C LEU A 92 -26.34 -2.47 9.03
N ALA A 93 -25.28 -2.36 9.83
CA ALA A 93 -25.05 -3.20 11.00
C ALA A 93 -24.81 -2.33 12.25
N THR A 94 -25.90 -1.89 12.89
CA THR A 94 -25.86 -1.00 14.06
C THR A 94 -25.31 -1.68 15.31
N ASP A 95 -25.45 -3.01 15.39
CA ASP A 95 -24.90 -3.88 16.43
C ASP A 95 -23.41 -4.23 16.20
N CYS A 96 -22.91 -3.97 14.99
CA CYS A 96 -21.55 -4.24 14.58
C CYS A 96 -20.76 -2.94 14.44
N GLN A 97 -20.35 -2.35 15.57
CA GLN A 97 -19.56 -1.12 15.55
C GLN A 97 -18.07 -1.43 15.69
N PRO A 98 -17.19 -0.70 15.00
CA PRO A 98 -15.75 -0.87 15.15
C PRO A 98 -15.31 -0.47 16.54
N HIS A 99 -14.33 -1.22 17.05
CA HIS A 99 -13.58 -0.83 18.22
C HIS A 99 -12.89 0.51 17.98
N ASP A 100 -12.92 1.38 18.98
CA ASP A 100 -12.32 2.70 18.93
C ASP A 100 -10.80 2.62 19.17
N TYR A 101 -10.10 1.96 18.24
CA TYR A 101 -8.66 1.73 18.35
C TYR A 101 -7.87 3.04 18.26
N LEU A 102 -8.28 3.99 17.41
CA LEU A 102 -7.53 5.23 17.23
C LEU A 102 -7.53 6.11 18.48
N SER A 103 -8.68 6.27 19.15
CA SER A 103 -8.73 7.02 20.43
C SER A 103 -7.99 6.29 21.55
N GLN A 104 -7.97 4.95 21.56
CA GLN A 104 -7.18 4.18 22.51
C GLN A 104 -5.67 4.37 22.27
N ILE A 105 -5.21 4.24 21.02
CA ILE A 105 -3.80 4.45 20.64
C ILE A 105 -3.37 5.88 20.99
N HIS A 106 -4.19 6.87 20.67
CA HIS A 106 -3.89 8.28 20.96
C HIS A 106 -3.79 8.55 22.48
N ARG A 107 -4.68 7.97 23.29
CA ARG A 107 -4.63 8.11 24.76
C ARG A 107 -3.40 7.43 25.36
N ASP A 108 -3.10 6.20 24.94
CA ASP A 108 -1.96 5.44 25.43
C ASP A 108 -0.63 6.08 24.98
N GLY A 109 -0.55 6.62 23.76
CA GLY A 109 0.61 7.38 23.31
C GLY A 109 0.96 8.58 24.20
N ARG A 110 -0.04 9.19 24.86
CA ARG A 110 0.16 10.32 25.78
C ARG A 110 0.43 9.90 27.23
N ASN A 111 -0.22 8.83 27.68
CA ASN A 111 -0.22 8.44 29.09
C ASN A 111 0.62 7.19 29.39
N LEU A 112 1.18 6.54 28.36
CA LEU A 112 1.86 5.23 28.45
C LEU A 112 1.02 4.20 29.24
N SER A 113 -0.30 4.30 29.12
CA SER A 113 -1.27 3.47 29.83
C SER A 113 -1.44 2.15 29.10
N ASN A 114 -1.01 1.04 29.70
CA ASN A 114 -1.13 -0.29 29.12
C ASN A 114 -2.60 -0.72 28.88
N GLU A 115 -3.20 -0.25 27.79
CA GLU A 115 -4.57 -0.57 27.39
C GLU A 115 -4.63 -2.06 26.97
N PRO A 116 -5.35 -2.92 27.71
CA PRO A 116 -5.42 -4.35 27.39
C PRO A 116 -6.02 -4.62 26.00
N GLY A 117 -6.89 -3.72 25.52
CA GLY A 117 -7.54 -3.82 24.20
C GLY A 117 -6.59 -3.68 23.01
N LEU A 118 -5.36 -3.18 23.21
CA LEU A 118 -4.37 -2.96 22.15
C LEU A 118 -3.19 -3.92 22.23
N ASP A 119 -3.33 -4.98 23.01
CA ASP A 119 -2.30 -5.99 23.20
C ASP A 119 -1.88 -6.71 21.91
N PHE A 120 -2.78 -6.77 20.91
CA PHE A 120 -2.47 -7.34 19.60
C PHE A 120 -1.40 -6.54 18.84
N LEU A 121 -1.29 -5.23 19.11
CA LEU A 121 -0.30 -4.35 18.48
C LEU A 121 1.09 -4.52 19.06
N ARG A 122 1.27 -5.10 20.24
CA ARG A 122 2.57 -5.10 20.93
C ARG A 122 3.62 -5.96 20.24
N HIS A 123 4.85 -5.44 20.19
CA HIS A 123 6.05 -6.09 19.65
C HIS A 123 5.94 -6.45 18.16
N ARG A 124 5.12 -5.71 17.41
CA ARG A 124 4.82 -6.03 16.01
C ARG A 124 5.73 -5.32 15.02
N VAL A 125 5.91 -5.94 13.87
CA VAL A 125 6.48 -5.30 12.68
C VAL A 125 5.47 -5.41 11.54
N ILE A 126 5.01 -4.27 11.04
CA ILE A 126 4.03 -4.18 9.95
C ILE A 126 4.73 -3.56 8.74
N LEU A 127 4.65 -4.22 7.60
CA LEU A 127 5.22 -3.76 6.34
C LEU A 127 4.11 -3.28 5.39
N LEU A 128 4.23 -2.05 4.91
CA LEU A 128 3.43 -1.46 3.86
C LEU A 128 4.28 -1.37 2.58
N PHE A 129 4.18 -2.37 1.70
CA PHE A 129 4.88 -2.37 0.41
C PHE A 129 3.95 -1.88 -0.69
N GLY A 130 4.07 -0.60 -1.02
CA GLY A 130 3.05 0.11 -1.77
C GLY A 130 3.41 1.55 -2.09
N ASP A 131 2.46 2.34 -2.59
CA ASP A 131 2.75 3.62 -3.25
C ASP A 131 2.80 4.82 -2.29
N SER A 132 2.65 6.01 -2.86
CA SER A 132 2.71 7.28 -2.15
C SER A 132 1.54 7.43 -1.18
N VAL A 133 0.45 6.69 -1.38
CA VAL A 133 -0.70 6.71 -0.49
C VAL A 133 -0.44 5.85 0.73
N ASP A 134 0.19 4.68 0.57
CA ASP A 134 0.67 3.88 1.71
C ASP A 134 1.71 4.65 2.54
N ARG A 135 2.63 5.36 1.88
CA ARG A 135 3.57 6.28 2.55
C ARG A 135 2.85 7.42 3.28
N GLY A 136 1.91 8.08 2.62
CA GLY A 136 1.15 9.18 3.21
C GLY A 136 0.29 8.73 4.40
N PHE A 137 -0.29 7.53 4.33
CA PHE A 137 -0.99 6.92 5.46
C PHE A 137 -0.04 6.68 6.64
N LEU A 138 1.16 6.15 6.39
CA LEU A 138 2.16 5.97 7.43
C LEU A 138 2.53 7.31 8.08
N GLU A 139 2.89 8.30 7.28
CA GLU A 139 3.27 9.64 7.75
C GLU A 139 2.19 10.28 8.62
N HIS A 140 0.94 10.28 8.13
CA HIS A 140 -0.20 10.78 8.89
C HIS A 140 -0.41 9.99 10.17
N PHE A 141 -0.39 8.66 10.11
CA PHE A 141 -0.55 7.82 11.29
C PHE A 141 0.51 8.14 12.35
N CYS A 142 1.79 8.28 11.97
CA CYS A 142 2.86 8.59 12.91
C CYS A 142 2.75 9.98 13.52
N ARG A 143 2.38 10.98 12.70
CA ARG A 143 2.19 12.35 13.17
C ARG A 143 1.13 12.42 14.25
N ILE A 144 0.06 11.61 14.11
CA ILE A 144 -1.08 11.61 15.03
C ILE A 144 -0.81 10.75 16.27
N PHE A 145 -0.26 9.55 16.07
CA PHE A 145 -0.27 8.48 17.08
C PHE A 145 1.12 8.10 17.60
N ALA A 146 2.19 8.42 16.88
CA ALA A 146 3.57 8.08 17.23
C ALA A 146 4.35 9.27 17.83
N LEU A 147 3.66 10.31 18.28
CA LEU A 147 4.27 11.56 18.77
C LEU A 147 5.28 12.15 17.75
N GLY A 148 5.01 12.00 16.45
CA GLY A 148 5.86 12.54 15.39
C GLY A 148 7.14 11.75 15.07
N ARG A 149 7.29 10.51 15.55
CA ARG A 149 8.43 9.63 15.21
C ARG A 149 8.29 8.98 13.82
N PHE A 150 8.23 9.83 12.81
CA PHE A 150 8.27 9.46 11.39
C PHE A 150 9.65 9.80 10.84
N GLU A 151 10.30 8.81 10.23
CA GLU A 151 11.68 8.96 9.75
C GLU A 151 11.80 8.38 8.34
N HIS A 152 12.56 9.06 7.47
CA HIS A 152 12.98 8.49 6.20
C HIS A 152 14.29 7.73 6.38
N ILE A 153 14.35 6.51 5.85
CA ILE A 153 15.55 5.69 5.81
C ILE A 153 16.36 6.13 4.57
N GLY A 154 17.17 7.16 4.75
CA GLY A 154 18.05 7.73 3.72
C GLY A 154 19.54 7.57 4.05
N PRO A 155 20.44 8.17 3.24
CA PRO A 155 21.87 8.07 3.42
C PRO A 155 22.31 8.42 4.85
N GLY A 156 23.03 7.49 5.49
CA GLY A 156 23.51 7.63 6.87
C GLY A 156 22.56 7.10 7.95
N HIS A 157 21.34 6.72 7.59
CA HIS A 157 20.44 6.02 8.51
C HIS A 157 20.95 4.59 8.77
N GLU A 158 20.87 4.10 10.01
CA GLU A 158 21.40 2.77 10.38
C GLU A 158 20.76 1.61 9.60
N LEU A 159 19.49 1.80 9.20
CA LEU A 159 18.74 0.84 8.39
C LEU A 159 18.94 1.02 6.87
N ASP A 160 19.64 2.05 6.37
CA ASP A 160 19.74 2.33 4.92
C ASP A 160 20.53 1.25 4.18
N PRO A 161 19.88 0.42 3.34
CA PRO A 161 20.59 -0.60 2.59
C PRO A 161 21.40 0.03 1.44
N PRO A 162 22.51 -0.61 1.02
CA PRO A 162 23.23 -0.13 -0.15
C PRO A 162 22.34 -0.25 -1.40
N LEU A 163 22.44 0.74 -2.28
CA LEU A 163 21.81 0.67 -3.60
C LEU A 163 22.56 -0.35 -4.50
N PRO A 164 21.91 -0.88 -5.55
CA PRO A 164 22.58 -1.75 -6.51
C PRO A 164 23.82 -1.08 -7.11
N LEU A 165 24.85 -1.88 -7.41
CA LEU A 165 26.09 -1.39 -8.00
C LEU A 165 25.83 -0.64 -9.31
N GLY A 166 26.43 0.54 -9.45
CA GLY A 166 26.25 1.43 -10.60
C GLY A 166 24.95 2.25 -10.57
N ARG A 167 24.15 2.15 -9.50
CA ARG A 167 22.90 2.91 -9.30
C ARG A 167 22.95 3.82 -8.06
N GLU A 168 24.13 3.95 -7.45
CA GLU A 168 24.42 4.80 -6.29
C GLU A 168 24.32 6.30 -6.64
N HIS A 169 24.30 6.64 -7.92
CA HIS A 169 24.13 8.00 -8.42
C HIS A 169 23.18 8.01 -9.61
N ALA A 170 22.45 9.11 -9.76
CA ALA A 170 21.67 9.35 -10.96
C ALA A 170 22.59 9.48 -12.19
N PRO A 171 22.22 8.93 -13.36
CA PRO A 171 23.04 9.00 -14.55
C PRO A 171 23.21 10.46 -15.01
N PRO A 172 24.30 10.79 -15.73
CA PRO A 172 24.50 12.13 -16.26
C PRO A 172 23.28 12.62 -17.06
N GLY A 173 22.80 13.82 -16.75
CA GLY A 173 21.64 14.41 -17.42
C GLY A 173 20.27 14.01 -16.85
N TYR A 174 20.23 13.15 -15.83
CA TYR A 174 18.99 12.81 -15.13
C TYR A 174 18.26 14.05 -14.61
N ARG A 175 16.95 14.07 -14.84
CA ARG A 175 16.01 15.02 -14.25
C ARG A 175 14.70 14.30 -13.94
N SER A 176 14.19 14.52 -12.73
CA SER A 176 12.83 14.13 -12.38
C SER A 176 11.80 15.07 -13.03
N ASP A 177 10.53 14.70 -12.96
CA ASP A 177 9.35 15.50 -13.29
C ASP A 177 9.25 16.80 -12.48
N ARG A 178 9.95 16.88 -11.34
CA ARG A 178 10.09 18.08 -10.51
C ARG A 178 11.43 18.81 -10.70
N GLY A 179 12.28 18.31 -11.59
CA GLY A 179 13.58 18.90 -11.90
C GLY A 179 14.71 18.49 -10.96
N ASP A 180 14.49 17.49 -10.09
CA ASP A 180 15.52 16.92 -9.22
C ASP A 180 16.60 16.24 -10.06
N LYS A 181 17.87 16.46 -9.73
CA LYS A 181 19.01 15.86 -10.43
C LYS A 181 19.62 14.67 -9.69
N ASP A 182 19.16 14.43 -8.47
CA ASP A 182 19.67 13.39 -7.59
C ASP A 182 18.50 12.56 -7.08
N TRP A 183 18.38 11.33 -7.58
CA TRP A 183 17.36 10.41 -7.09
C TRP A 183 17.71 9.85 -5.70
N VAL A 184 18.98 9.90 -5.27
CA VAL A 184 19.44 9.34 -3.99
C VAL A 184 19.09 10.28 -2.85
N GLY A 185 19.30 11.59 -3.05
CA GLY A 185 18.96 12.63 -2.09
C GLY A 185 17.46 12.91 -1.94
N ASN A 186 16.61 12.36 -2.80
CA ASN A 186 15.17 12.60 -2.72
C ASN A 186 14.50 11.69 -1.67
N PRO A 187 13.92 12.24 -0.59
CA PRO A 187 13.29 11.43 0.46
C PRO A 187 12.02 10.71 0.00
N MET A 188 11.41 11.15 -1.11
CA MET A 188 10.13 10.61 -1.57
C MET A 188 10.25 9.16 -2.06
N GLY A 189 11.37 8.77 -2.66
CA GLY A 189 11.60 7.39 -3.09
C GLY A 189 12.08 6.45 -1.98
N ARG A 190 12.42 7.01 -0.81
CA ARG A 190 13.06 6.30 0.29
C ARG A 190 12.05 5.54 1.16
N PRO A 191 12.45 4.39 1.72
CA PRO A 191 11.68 3.75 2.78
C PRO A 191 11.43 4.69 3.95
N SER A 192 10.30 4.52 4.63
CA SER A 192 9.91 5.35 5.76
C SER A 192 9.52 4.47 6.95
N LEU A 193 9.88 4.88 8.15
CA LEU A 193 9.66 4.12 9.38
C LEU A 193 8.82 4.93 10.38
N CYS A 194 7.91 4.24 11.03
CA CYS A 194 7.17 4.69 12.20
C CYS A 194 7.48 3.80 13.37
N TYR A 195 7.76 4.38 14.54
CA TYR A 195 7.89 3.62 15.77
C TYR A 195 6.87 4.07 16.81
N LEU A 196 6.09 3.11 17.33
CA LEU A 196 5.14 3.29 18.44
C LEU A 196 5.77 2.78 19.74
N PRO A 197 6.29 3.66 20.62
CA PRO A 197 7.03 3.23 21.80
C PRO A 197 6.19 2.46 22.81
N SER A 198 4.94 2.89 23.05
CA SER A 198 4.01 2.24 24.01
C SER A 198 3.77 0.76 23.71
N TYR A 199 3.88 0.38 22.42
CA TYR A 199 3.67 -1.00 21.96
C TYR A 199 4.96 -1.70 21.57
N ASN A 200 6.08 -0.99 21.48
CA ASN A 200 7.31 -1.47 20.85
C ASN A 200 7.05 -2.02 19.43
N THR A 201 6.39 -1.20 18.61
CA THR A 201 5.84 -1.61 17.31
C THR A 201 6.33 -0.74 16.18
N TYR A 202 6.68 -1.37 15.07
CA TYR A 202 7.27 -0.73 13.91
C TYR A 202 6.33 -0.84 12.72
N LEU A 203 6.11 0.27 12.03
CA LEU A 203 5.42 0.28 10.75
C LEU A 203 6.43 0.79 9.71
N LEU A 204 6.78 -0.07 8.76
CA LEU A 204 7.73 0.22 7.69
C LEU A 204 6.95 0.40 6.40
N ASN A 205 7.12 1.52 5.71
CA ASN A 205 6.72 1.66 4.32
C ASN A 205 7.95 1.54 3.42
N VAL A 206 7.86 0.68 2.41
CA VAL A 206 8.77 0.72 1.28
C VAL A 206 7.92 1.13 0.08
N PHE A 207 8.26 2.29 -0.49
CA PHE A 207 7.56 2.79 -1.65
C PHE A 207 7.68 1.77 -2.81
N GLN A 208 6.63 1.54 -3.57
CA GLN A 208 6.61 0.68 -4.75
C GLN A 208 5.67 1.33 -5.75
N PHE A 209 6.19 1.63 -6.94
CA PHE A 209 5.41 2.23 -8.01
C PHE A 209 5.99 1.82 -9.36
N GLY A 210 5.09 1.55 -10.32
CA GLY A 210 5.47 1.10 -11.64
C GLY A 210 6.21 -0.24 -11.63
N LEU A 211 6.77 -0.58 -12.78
CA LEU A 211 7.61 -1.75 -12.99
C LEU A 211 8.74 -1.35 -13.89
N TYR A 212 9.97 -1.40 -13.40
CA TYR A 212 11.14 -1.29 -14.26
C TYR A 212 11.70 -2.70 -14.47
N PRO A 213 12.07 -3.09 -15.70
CA PRO A 213 12.20 -2.26 -16.91
C PRO A 213 10.93 -2.08 -17.76
N GLU A 214 9.79 -2.66 -17.38
CA GLU A 214 8.56 -2.69 -18.21
C GLU A 214 7.90 -1.31 -18.43
N ASP A 215 8.23 -0.33 -17.61
CA ASP A 215 7.85 1.07 -17.69
C ASP A 215 9.08 1.95 -17.43
N GLU A 216 9.95 2.08 -18.42
CA GLU A 216 11.17 2.88 -18.31
C GLU A 216 10.91 4.33 -17.94
N THR A 217 9.74 4.90 -18.27
CA THR A 217 9.40 6.28 -17.91
C THR A 217 9.34 6.50 -16.40
N VAL A 218 9.17 5.41 -15.63
CA VAL A 218 9.09 5.44 -14.17
C VAL A 218 10.32 6.09 -13.54
N ILE A 219 11.47 6.00 -14.22
CA ILE A 219 12.74 6.55 -13.72
C ILE A 219 12.67 8.08 -13.55
N HIS A 220 11.84 8.76 -14.34
CA HIS A 220 11.73 10.21 -14.35
C HIS A 220 10.80 10.78 -13.28
N PHE A 221 10.10 9.96 -12.48
CA PHE A 221 9.31 10.53 -11.38
C PHE A 221 10.19 10.86 -10.19
N THR A 222 9.87 11.94 -9.48
CA THR A 222 10.54 12.40 -8.24
C THR A 222 10.59 11.33 -7.14
N HIS A 223 9.74 10.31 -7.23
CA HIS A 223 9.68 9.20 -6.27
C HIS A 223 10.58 8.01 -6.66
N PHE A 224 11.26 8.09 -7.82
CA PHE A 224 12.09 7.00 -8.29
C PHE A 224 13.33 6.84 -7.40
N LEU A 225 13.60 5.60 -7.03
CA LEU A 225 14.84 5.15 -6.41
C LEU A 225 15.14 3.75 -6.96
N PRO A 226 16.32 3.47 -7.51
CA PRO A 226 16.62 2.15 -8.04
C PRO A 226 16.75 1.10 -6.91
N PRO A 227 16.38 -0.17 -7.15
CA PRO A 227 15.76 -0.69 -8.37
C PRO A 227 14.26 -0.35 -8.47
N GLY A 228 13.73 -0.37 -9.69
CA GLY A 228 12.31 -0.15 -9.96
C GLY A 228 11.49 -1.42 -10.15
N GLY A 229 12.14 -2.58 -10.30
CA GLY A 229 11.47 -3.89 -10.34
C GLY A 229 10.91 -4.25 -8.97
N PHE A 230 9.76 -4.92 -8.94
CA PHE A 230 9.08 -5.22 -7.67
C PHE A 230 9.89 -6.17 -6.79
N GLU A 231 10.35 -7.31 -7.33
CA GLU A 231 11.17 -8.30 -6.63
C GLU A 231 12.51 -7.69 -6.20
N ASP A 232 13.21 -7.03 -7.13
CA ASP A 232 14.49 -6.40 -6.84
C ASP A 232 14.37 -5.36 -5.73
N ARG A 233 13.28 -4.58 -5.71
CA ARG A 233 13.03 -3.54 -4.69
C ARG A 233 12.68 -4.17 -3.35
N PHE A 234 11.93 -5.26 -3.34
CA PHE A 234 11.68 -6.05 -2.15
C PHE A 234 13.00 -6.60 -1.56
N ASP A 235 13.84 -7.20 -2.39
CA ASP A 235 15.10 -7.82 -1.95
C ASP A 235 16.17 -6.77 -1.60
N THR A 236 16.16 -5.60 -2.25
CA THR A 236 17.12 -4.51 -1.96
C THR A 236 16.74 -3.75 -0.69
N PHE A 237 15.45 -3.44 -0.49
CA PHE A 237 15.03 -2.59 0.61
C PHE A 237 14.37 -3.35 1.74
N VAL A 238 13.34 -4.14 1.47
CA VAL A 238 12.52 -4.76 2.52
C VAL A 238 13.34 -5.74 3.35
N VAL A 239 13.96 -6.72 2.70
CA VAL A 239 14.67 -7.81 3.41
C VAL A 239 15.82 -7.24 4.27
N PRO A 240 16.75 -6.42 3.76
CA PRO A 240 17.89 -5.96 4.55
C PRO A 240 17.48 -4.97 5.66
N ILE A 241 16.47 -4.12 5.43
CA ILE A 241 15.97 -3.21 6.48
C ILE A 241 15.42 -4.01 7.66
N LEU A 242 14.63 -5.05 7.38
CA LEU A 242 14.02 -5.86 8.43
C LEU A 242 15.05 -6.71 9.19
N GLU A 243 16.08 -7.22 8.50
CA GLU A 243 17.21 -7.89 9.14
C GLU A 243 17.97 -6.96 10.10
N ARG A 244 18.33 -5.76 9.64
CA ARG A 244 19.01 -4.76 10.48
C ARG A 244 18.14 -4.30 11.64
N LEU A 245 16.84 -4.11 11.40
CA LEU A 245 15.88 -3.77 12.45
C LEU A 245 15.83 -4.86 13.53
N ALA A 246 15.81 -6.14 13.14
CA ALA A 246 15.84 -7.25 14.08
C ALA A 246 17.15 -7.31 14.88
N GLN A 247 18.29 -7.07 14.23
CA GLN A 247 19.60 -6.98 14.89
C GLN A 247 19.64 -5.85 15.92
N ASN A 248 19.19 -4.64 15.54
CA ASN A 248 19.16 -3.47 16.41
C ASN A 248 18.24 -3.69 17.62
N ARG A 249 17.05 -4.26 17.39
CA ARG A 249 16.12 -4.62 18.47
C ARG A 249 16.71 -5.66 19.42
N THR A 250 17.41 -6.67 18.90
CA THR A 250 18.07 -7.69 19.72
C THR A 250 19.16 -7.08 20.58
N LYS A 251 20.02 -6.24 19.99
CA LYS A 251 21.07 -5.51 20.71
C LYS A 251 20.48 -4.62 21.80
N ALA A 252 19.46 -3.83 21.49
CA ALA A 252 18.78 -2.96 22.45
C ALA A 252 18.17 -3.77 23.61
N ARG A 253 17.56 -4.92 23.31
CA ARG A 253 17.02 -5.81 24.35
C ARG A 253 18.11 -6.35 25.26
N SER A 254 19.22 -6.83 24.72
CA SER A 254 20.34 -7.36 25.50
C SER A 254 20.98 -6.28 26.38
N LEU A 255 21.13 -5.05 25.88
CA LEU A 255 21.62 -3.92 26.69
C LEU A 255 20.68 -3.61 27.86
N ALA A 256 19.37 -3.55 27.61
CA ALA A 256 18.39 -3.32 28.67
C ALA A 256 18.40 -4.45 29.72
N GLU A 257 18.60 -5.71 29.31
CA GLU A 257 18.72 -6.85 30.24
C GLU A 257 19.95 -6.72 31.13
N GLN A 258 21.10 -6.29 30.58
CA GLN A 258 22.31 -6.02 31.34
C GLN A 258 22.12 -4.88 32.33
N GLU A 259 21.55 -3.75 31.89
CA GLU A 259 21.29 -2.58 32.73
C GLU A 259 20.37 -2.94 33.91
N THR A 260 19.27 -3.63 33.64
CA THR A 260 18.28 -4.00 34.66
C THR A 260 18.79 -5.05 35.65
N GLY A 261 19.65 -5.97 35.20
CA GLY A 261 20.36 -6.92 36.08
C GLY A 261 21.39 -6.25 36.98
N SER A 262 21.98 -5.14 36.55
CA SER A 262 22.95 -4.35 37.34
C SER A 262 22.31 -3.34 38.30
N ALA A 263 21.03 -3.00 38.12
CA ALA A 263 20.30 -2.05 38.95
C ALA A 263 20.07 -2.58 40.38
N SER A 264 20.03 -1.69 41.37
CA SER A 264 19.69 -2.02 42.76
C SER A 264 18.48 -1.20 43.23
N PRO A 265 17.30 -1.81 43.47
CA PRO A 265 17.01 -3.24 43.27
C PRO A 265 16.97 -3.65 41.79
N PRO A 266 17.21 -4.93 41.46
CA PRO A 266 17.11 -5.42 40.08
C PRO A 266 15.72 -5.14 39.53
N ARG A 267 15.66 -4.58 38.32
CA ARG A 267 14.39 -4.38 37.61
C ARG A 267 14.16 -5.59 36.70
N VAL A 268 12.90 -6.00 36.53
CA VAL A 268 12.55 -7.07 35.58
C VAL A 268 11.99 -6.42 34.34
N LEU A 269 12.60 -6.69 33.19
CA LEU A 269 12.02 -6.25 31.92
C LEU A 269 10.75 -7.05 31.62
N PRO A 270 9.72 -6.42 31.04
CA PRO A 270 8.57 -7.14 30.54
C PRO A 270 9.00 -8.25 29.57
N PRO A 271 8.38 -9.45 29.64
CA PRO A 271 8.66 -10.51 28.69
C PRO A 271 8.26 -10.06 27.29
N LEU A 272 9.06 -10.44 26.30
CA LEU A 272 8.69 -10.25 24.90
C LEU A 272 7.47 -11.13 24.61
N ARG A 273 6.43 -10.54 24.03
CA ARG A 273 5.26 -11.32 23.58
C ARG A 273 5.53 -12.12 22.32
N ARG A 274 6.57 -11.73 21.58
CA ARG A 274 7.02 -12.37 20.35
C ARG A 274 8.54 -12.35 20.27
N PRO A 275 9.17 -13.40 19.72
CA PRO A 275 10.59 -13.35 19.39
C PRO A 275 10.89 -12.15 18.50
N ILE A 276 12.04 -11.51 18.71
CA ILE A 276 12.56 -10.51 17.77
C ILE A 276 13.06 -11.28 16.54
N SER A 277 12.49 -11.00 15.38
CA SER A 277 12.88 -11.59 14.10
C SER A 277 12.86 -10.54 12.98
N ALA A 278 13.47 -10.88 11.85
CA ALA A 278 13.41 -10.09 10.60
C ALA A 278 12.09 -10.31 9.85
N THR A 279 11.25 -11.22 10.33
CA THR A 279 9.99 -11.58 9.71
C THR A 279 8.90 -10.60 10.15
N PRO A 280 8.25 -9.87 9.22
CA PRO A 280 7.16 -9.00 9.60
C PRO A 280 5.93 -9.82 10.02
N ASP A 281 5.14 -9.32 10.96
CA ASP A 281 3.89 -9.97 11.37
C ASP A 281 2.80 -9.84 10.30
N LEU A 282 2.81 -8.71 9.58
CA LEU A 282 1.86 -8.37 8.55
C LEU A 282 2.56 -7.65 7.40
N ILE A 283 2.23 -8.04 6.18
CA ILE A 283 2.65 -7.41 4.94
C ILE A 283 1.41 -6.99 4.19
N THR A 284 1.30 -5.72 3.84
CA THR A 284 0.29 -5.25 2.89
C THR A 284 0.97 -4.98 1.55
N LEU A 285 0.45 -5.62 0.50
CA LEU A 285 0.82 -5.38 -0.89
C LEU A 285 -0.30 -4.59 -1.54
N SER A 286 0.02 -3.60 -2.36
CA SER A 286 -0.99 -2.86 -3.11
C SER A 286 -0.76 -3.00 -4.62
N ALA A 287 -1.83 -2.87 -5.39
CA ALA A 287 -1.81 -3.01 -6.85
C ALA A 287 -1.20 -1.78 -7.56
N THR A 288 -0.09 -1.24 -7.05
CA THR A 288 0.50 0.08 -7.38
C THR A 288 1.22 0.17 -8.72
N PHE A 289 0.75 -0.66 -9.62
CA PHE A 289 1.16 -0.84 -10.98
C PHE A 289 0.38 0.14 -11.87
N TRP A 290 0.30 1.40 -11.42
CA TRP A 290 -0.59 2.44 -11.95
C TRP A 290 -0.41 2.70 -13.46
N ASN A 291 0.82 2.54 -13.95
CA ASN A 291 1.15 2.82 -15.35
C ASN A 291 0.92 1.64 -16.30
N LEU A 292 0.44 0.50 -15.77
CA LEU A 292 0.50 -0.77 -16.49
C LEU A 292 -0.82 -1.13 -17.16
N MET A 293 -1.65 -0.14 -17.51
CA MET A 293 -2.77 -0.29 -18.45
C MET A 293 -2.72 0.77 -19.55
N ARG A 294 -1.51 1.07 -20.03
CA ARG A 294 -1.31 1.81 -21.27
C ARG A 294 -2.00 1.07 -22.43
N HIS A 295 -2.51 1.83 -23.39
CA HIS A 295 -3.20 1.26 -24.54
C HIS A 295 -2.14 0.74 -25.52
N PRO A 296 -2.34 -0.40 -26.19
CA PRO A 296 -1.41 -0.86 -27.24
C PRO A 296 -1.25 0.11 -28.43
N GLY A 297 -2.18 1.05 -28.60
CA GLY A 297 -2.04 2.14 -29.59
C GLY A 297 -1.10 3.28 -29.15
N ASP A 298 -0.51 3.19 -27.96
CA ASP A 298 0.52 4.12 -27.48
C ASP A 298 1.95 3.64 -27.86
N GLU A 299 2.11 2.40 -28.38
CA GLU A 299 3.40 1.84 -28.83
C GLU A 299 3.61 1.94 -30.35
N ASP A 300 2.55 2.16 -31.14
CA ASP A 300 2.63 2.39 -32.59
C ASP A 300 3.05 3.83 -32.97
N ASP A 301 3.24 4.72 -31.98
CA ASP A 301 4.02 5.94 -32.18
C ASP A 301 5.50 5.57 -32.18
N ASP A 302 5.93 5.06 -33.34
CA ASP A 302 7.29 4.82 -33.81
C ASP A 302 8.33 5.78 -33.20
N TYR A 303 8.80 5.45 -31.99
CA TYR A 303 9.97 6.05 -31.35
C TYR A 303 11.28 5.37 -31.82
N GLY A 304 11.20 4.54 -32.87
CA GLY A 304 12.31 3.77 -33.42
C GLY A 304 12.86 4.27 -34.75
N SER A 305 12.20 5.20 -35.44
CA SER A 305 12.70 5.78 -36.70
C SER A 305 13.26 7.20 -36.51
N PRO A 306 14.57 7.44 -36.75
CA PRO A 306 15.15 8.78 -36.70
C PRO A 306 14.52 9.79 -37.68
N ASP A 307 13.72 9.34 -38.64
CA ASP A 307 13.22 10.14 -39.74
C ASP A 307 11.72 10.52 -39.64
N SER A 308 10.97 10.06 -38.63
CA SER A 308 9.54 10.39 -38.47
C SER A 308 9.25 11.60 -37.56
N ALA A 309 10.28 12.31 -37.08
CA ALA A 309 10.18 13.56 -36.31
C ALA A 309 9.75 14.80 -37.13
N LYS A 310 8.75 14.66 -38.01
CA LYS A 310 8.07 15.77 -38.70
C LYS A 310 6.55 15.73 -38.54
N SER A 311 6.05 15.18 -37.44
CA SER A 311 4.76 15.61 -36.91
C SER A 311 4.99 16.90 -36.14
N THR A 312 4.61 18.01 -36.77
CA THR A 312 4.64 19.40 -36.32
C THR A 312 4.68 19.58 -34.79
N LEU A 313 5.90 19.72 -34.25
CA LEU A 313 6.14 20.57 -33.09
C LEU A 313 5.66 21.96 -33.47
N ALA A 314 4.58 22.42 -32.85
CA ALA A 314 4.37 23.84 -32.69
C ALA A 314 5.62 24.38 -31.96
N THR A 315 6.39 25.21 -32.65
CA THR A 315 7.50 25.96 -32.07
C THR A 315 6.95 26.70 -30.84
N PRO A 316 7.44 26.45 -29.62
CA PRO A 316 7.09 27.27 -28.49
C PRO A 316 7.66 28.65 -28.79
N THR A 317 6.79 29.59 -29.14
CA THR A 317 7.14 31.00 -29.22
C THR A 317 7.70 31.38 -27.86
N SER A 318 8.95 31.82 -27.87
CA SER A 318 9.73 32.37 -26.77
C SER A 318 8.86 33.07 -25.72
N GLY A 319 8.65 32.38 -24.60
CA GLY A 319 7.85 32.89 -23.49
C GLY A 319 7.81 31.90 -22.33
N ALA A 320 8.87 31.87 -21.54
CA ALA A 320 8.84 31.56 -20.10
C ALA A 320 8.12 30.30 -19.55
N ASP A 321 7.75 29.30 -20.35
CA ASP A 321 7.17 28.06 -19.82
C ASP A 321 8.26 27.10 -19.30
N LYS A 322 8.73 27.38 -18.07
CA LYS A 322 9.63 26.53 -17.28
C LYS A 322 8.93 25.35 -16.58
N ASN A 323 7.68 25.04 -16.94
CA ASN A 323 6.97 23.91 -16.38
C ASN A 323 7.01 22.76 -17.36
N ALA A 324 7.78 21.73 -16.98
CA ALA A 324 7.99 20.49 -17.69
C ALA A 324 6.73 20.01 -18.41
N THR A 325 6.83 19.93 -19.74
CA THR A 325 5.87 19.27 -20.61
C THR A 325 5.59 17.88 -20.07
N LYS A 326 4.38 17.66 -19.54
CA LYS A 326 3.84 16.31 -19.37
C LYS A 326 4.04 15.59 -20.70
N PRO A 327 4.68 14.40 -20.73
CA PRO A 327 4.92 13.74 -22.00
C PRO A 327 3.57 13.49 -22.70
N ALA A 328 3.53 13.73 -24.02
CA ALA A 328 2.29 13.80 -24.80
C ALA A 328 1.39 12.56 -24.68
N TRP A 329 1.95 11.40 -24.31
CA TRP A 329 1.18 10.18 -24.05
C TRP A 329 0.26 10.30 -22.82
N ILE A 330 0.55 11.17 -21.85
CA ILE A 330 -0.34 11.44 -20.71
C ILE A 330 -1.66 12.05 -21.19
N GLU A 331 -1.62 12.84 -22.27
CA GLU A 331 -2.82 13.41 -22.91
C GLU A 331 -3.51 12.41 -23.84
N LYS A 332 -2.76 11.42 -24.34
CA LYS A 332 -3.27 10.34 -25.22
C LYS A 332 -3.78 9.10 -24.49
N LEU A 333 -3.54 8.94 -23.19
CA LEU A 333 -4.04 7.83 -22.35
C LEU A 333 -5.55 7.71 -22.53
N GLY A 334 -5.95 6.94 -23.54
CA GLY A 334 -7.29 7.01 -24.12
C GLY A 334 -8.36 6.81 -23.07
N ASN A 335 -9.39 7.65 -23.20
CA ASN A 335 -10.69 7.56 -22.56
C ASN A 335 -11.10 6.09 -22.28
N TRP A 336 -11.23 5.74 -21.00
CA TRP A 336 -12.18 4.78 -20.43
C TRP A 336 -12.25 3.33 -20.97
N ALA A 337 -11.45 2.92 -21.96
CA ALA A 337 -11.50 1.56 -22.49
C ALA A 337 -10.97 0.52 -21.47
N PRO A 338 -11.67 -0.62 -21.27
CA PRO A 338 -11.15 -1.75 -20.52
C PRO A 338 -9.82 -2.26 -21.12
N PRO A 339 -8.94 -2.85 -20.31
CA PRO A 339 -7.69 -3.42 -20.81
C PRO A 339 -7.95 -4.55 -21.80
N SER A 340 -7.08 -4.67 -22.82
CA SER A 340 -7.08 -5.82 -23.72
C SER A 340 -6.86 -7.12 -22.94
N ARG A 341 -7.30 -8.27 -23.49
CA ARG A 341 -7.08 -9.56 -22.84
C ARG A 341 -5.60 -9.84 -22.62
N ALA A 342 -4.74 -9.60 -23.62
CA ALA A 342 -3.29 -9.73 -23.51
C ALA A 342 -2.69 -8.90 -22.36
N ARG A 343 -3.29 -7.74 -22.05
CA ARG A 343 -2.85 -6.92 -20.93
C ARG A 343 -3.31 -7.45 -19.58
N GLN A 344 -4.54 -7.96 -19.52
CA GLN A 344 -5.04 -8.67 -18.33
C GLN A 344 -4.18 -9.90 -18.06
N ASP A 345 -3.86 -10.69 -19.09
CA ASP A 345 -2.98 -11.86 -19.05
C ASP A 345 -1.59 -11.55 -18.46
N TRP A 346 -0.93 -10.52 -19.00
CA TRP A 346 0.35 -10.06 -18.48
C TRP A 346 0.23 -9.60 -17.02
N TRP A 347 -0.86 -8.90 -16.68
CA TRP A 347 -1.14 -8.42 -15.34
C TRP A 347 -1.39 -9.56 -14.35
N GLU A 348 -2.11 -10.60 -14.78
CA GLU A 348 -2.31 -11.84 -14.02
C GLU A 348 -0.98 -12.50 -13.69
N GLY A 349 -0.09 -12.68 -14.67
CA GLY A 349 1.25 -13.23 -14.45
C GLY A 349 2.09 -12.41 -13.48
N ARG A 350 1.98 -11.08 -13.56
CA ARG A 350 2.74 -10.17 -12.71
C ARG A 350 2.30 -10.18 -11.24
N VAL A 351 0.99 -10.24 -10.99
CA VAL A 351 0.45 -10.40 -9.62
C VAL A 351 0.85 -11.75 -9.05
N GLN A 352 0.81 -12.83 -9.85
CA GLN A 352 1.29 -14.15 -9.43
C GLN A 352 2.75 -14.11 -8.99
N SER A 353 3.64 -13.54 -9.81
CA SER A 353 5.07 -13.42 -9.48
C SER A 353 5.30 -12.63 -8.19
N ALA A 354 4.69 -11.45 -8.07
CA ALA A 354 4.81 -10.59 -6.90
C ALA A 354 4.39 -11.29 -5.59
N VAL A 355 3.20 -11.90 -5.59
CA VAL A 355 2.67 -12.58 -4.40
C VAL A 355 3.50 -13.83 -4.06
N ARG A 356 3.93 -14.60 -5.06
CA ARG A 356 4.78 -15.78 -4.84
C ARG A 356 6.16 -15.41 -4.32
N HIS A 357 6.76 -14.32 -4.81
CA HIS A 357 8.04 -13.81 -4.31
C HIS A 357 7.97 -13.50 -2.81
N VAL A 358 6.98 -12.69 -2.41
CA VAL A 358 6.74 -12.38 -0.99
C VAL A 358 6.37 -13.64 -0.19
N GLY A 359 5.61 -14.55 -0.81
CA GLY A 359 5.21 -15.82 -0.22
C GLY A 359 6.39 -16.72 0.16
N ARG A 360 7.51 -16.66 -0.55
CA ARG A 360 8.74 -17.44 -0.28
C ARG A 360 9.66 -16.78 0.75
N ALA A 361 9.51 -15.48 1.00
CA ALA A 361 10.37 -14.76 1.93
C ALA A 361 10.24 -15.31 3.37
N TRP A 362 11.36 -15.27 4.12
CA TRP A 362 11.48 -15.71 5.52
C TRP A 362 10.94 -17.13 5.80
N ASP A 363 11.44 -18.12 5.07
CA ASP A 363 11.04 -19.54 5.20
C ASP A 363 9.56 -19.80 4.85
N GLY A 364 8.98 -18.90 4.05
CA GLY A 364 7.63 -18.99 3.52
C GLY A 364 6.58 -19.29 4.58
N ALA A 365 5.95 -20.46 4.50
CA ALA A 365 4.86 -20.90 5.38
C ALA A 365 5.25 -20.86 6.88
N GLN A 366 6.53 -21.00 7.20
CA GLN A 366 7.02 -21.02 8.58
C GLN A 366 7.14 -19.61 9.19
N SER A 367 7.19 -18.56 8.35
CA SER A 367 7.25 -17.16 8.80
C SER A 367 6.12 -16.77 9.76
N GLY A 368 4.92 -17.34 9.57
CA GLY A 368 3.70 -16.89 10.23
C GLY A 368 3.23 -15.50 9.80
N SER A 369 3.88 -14.84 8.82
CA SER A 369 3.47 -13.53 8.32
C SER A 369 2.13 -13.62 7.60
N LEU A 370 1.22 -12.70 7.90
CA LEU A 370 0.04 -12.47 7.09
C LEU A 370 0.39 -11.59 5.89
N ILE A 371 -0.12 -11.95 4.71
CA ILE A 371 0.06 -11.21 3.46
C ILE A 371 -1.32 -10.74 3.03
N LEU A 372 -1.54 -9.43 3.00
CA LEU A 372 -2.80 -8.83 2.58
C LEU A 372 -2.61 -8.10 1.26
N TRP A 373 -3.37 -8.50 0.26
CA TRP A 373 -3.53 -7.72 -0.95
C TRP A 373 -4.55 -6.61 -0.73
N ARG A 374 -4.09 -5.37 -0.69
CA ARG A 374 -4.92 -4.18 -0.51
C ARG A 374 -5.54 -3.76 -1.82
N THR A 375 -6.86 -3.69 -1.84
CA THR A 375 -7.62 -3.11 -2.95
C THR A 375 -7.28 -1.63 -3.10
N LEU A 376 -7.11 -1.17 -4.35
CA LEU A 376 -6.83 0.23 -4.66
C LEU A 376 -7.94 1.13 -4.10
N HIS A 377 -7.52 2.17 -3.39
CA HIS A 377 -8.39 3.25 -2.98
C HIS A 377 -8.75 4.09 -4.21
N MET A 378 -10.03 4.40 -4.41
CA MET A 378 -10.52 5.20 -5.53
C MET A 378 -11.38 6.34 -5.01
N ALA A 379 -10.78 7.51 -4.78
CA ALA A 379 -11.55 8.73 -4.52
C ALA A 379 -11.99 9.31 -5.87
N THR A 380 -13.30 9.42 -6.09
CA THR A 380 -13.91 9.64 -7.41
C THR A 380 -13.69 11.03 -8.02
N THR A 381 -13.01 11.95 -7.33
CA THR A 381 -13.08 13.39 -7.66
C THR A 381 -11.74 14.10 -7.86
N VAL A 382 -10.58 13.43 -7.80
CA VAL A 382 -9.29 14.12 -7.97
C VAL A 382 -8.75 13.95 -9.39
N GLY A 383 -9.35 14.64 -10.38
CA GLY A 383 -8.84 14.76 -11.75
C GLY A 383 -9.47 13.82 -12.79
N ASN A 384 -9.06 13.96 -14.07
CA ASN A 384 -9.53 13.15 -15.22
C ASN A 384 -9.00 11.70 -15.21
N TRP A 385 -8.84 11.08 -14.03
CA TRP A 385 -8.27 9.74 -13.95
C TRP A 385 -9.25 8.68 -14.47
N PRO A 386 -8.76 7.67 -15.21
CA PRO A 386 -9.61 6.64 -15.78
C PRO A 386 -9.99 5.60 -14.71
N LEU A 387 -10.94 5.95 -13.84
CA LEU A 387 -11.39 5.10 -12.72
C LEU A 387 -11.73 3.67 -13.18
N ASN A 388 -12.39 3.51 -14.34
CA ASN A 388 -12.72 2.20 -14.91
C ASN A 388 -11.50 1.29 -15.13
N LYS A 389 -10.34 1.87 -15.47
CA LYS A 389 -9.09 1.11 -15.62
C LYS A 389 -8.58 0.62 -14.26
N GLN A 390 -8.64 1.46 -13.23
CA GLN A 390 -8.25 1.08 -11.87
C GLN A 390 -9.17 -0.01 -11.32
N TYR A 391 -10.48 0.08 -11.57
CA TYR A 391 -11.44 -0.99 -11.25
C TYR A 391 -11.04 -2.30 -11.93
N ALA A 392 -10.82 -2.29 -13.25
CA ALA A 392 -10.44 -3.49 -13.97
C ALA A 392 -9.11 -4.10 -13.48
N GLN A 393 -8.10 -3.26 -13.19
CA GLN A 393 -6.84 -3.73 -12.59
C GLN A 393 -7.06 -4.43 -11.25
N ASN A 394 -7.87 -3.80 -10.40
CA ASN A 394 -8.16 -4.32 -9.08
C ASN A 394 -8.90 -5.66 -9.15
N GLU A 395 -9.91 -5.78 -10.02
CA GLU A 395 -10.67 -7.02 -10.20
C GLU A 395 -9.79 -8.17 -10.69
N VAL A 396 -8.88 -7.92 -11.63
CA VAL A 396 -7.93 -8.95 -12.09
C VAL A 396 -7.03 -9.38 -10.94
N ALA A 397 -6.43 -8.42 -10.22
CA ALA A 397 -5.53 -8.74 -9.11
C ALA A 397 -6.25 -9.49 -7.97
N HIS A 398 -7.48 -9.07 -7.67
CA HIS A 398 -8.35 -9.73 -6.69
C HIS A 398 -8.58 -11.19 -7.04
N ARG A 399 -9.01 -11.45 -8.29
CA ARG A 399 -9.22 -12.81 -8.80
C ARG A 399 -7.95 -13.65 -8.68
N VAL A 400 -6.79 -13.12 -9.08
CA VAL A 400 -5.52 -13.84 -8.98
C VAL A 400 -5.21 -14.21 -7.53
N VAL A 401 -5.38 -13.27 -6.59
CA VAL A 401 -5.13 -13.50 -5.16
C VAL A 401 -6.07 -14.57 -4.60
N GLU A 402 -7.36 -14.54 -4.95
CA GLU A 402 -8.32 -15.57 -4.54
C GLU A 402 -7.96 -16.96 -5.08
N VAL A 403 -7.51 -17.03 -6.34
CA VAL A 403 -7.09 -18.30 -6.95
C VAL A 403 -5.79 -18.80 -6.31
N LEU A 404 -4.80 -17.94 -6.05
CA LEU A 404 -3.57 -18.30 -5.32
C LEU A 404 -3.87 -18.81 -3.90
N GLN A 405 -4.82 -18.17 -3.22
CA GLN A 405 -5.26 -18.60 -1.89
C GLN A 405 -5.94 -19.97 -1.96
N ALA A 406 -6.79 -20.21 -2.97
CA ALA A 406 -7.42 -21.50 -3.20
C ALA A 406 -6.42 -22.60 -3.59
N GLU A 407 -5.43 -22.28 -4.42
CA GLU A 407 -4.29 -23.14 -4.77
C GLU A 407 -3.53 -23.58 -3.52
N GLY A 408 -3.21 -22.63 -2.64
CA GLY A 408 -2.57 -22.89 -1.35
C GLY A 408 -3.38 -23.84 -0.47
N ARG A 409 -4.69 -23.57 -0.30
CA ARG A 409 -5.59 -24.46 0.46
C ARG A 409 -5.63 -25.86 -0.13
N ALA A 410 -5.66 -25.97 -1.45
CA ALA A 410 -5.70 -27.27 -2.13
C ALA A 410 -4.40 -28.07 -1.91
N ALA A 411 -3.26 -27.41 -2.00
CA ALA A 411 -1.96 -28.02 -1.78
C ALA A 411 -1.78 -28.53 -0.34
N GLU A 412 -2.29 -27.79 0.64
CA GLU A 412 -2.26 -28.15 2.06
C GLU A 412 -3.16 -29.36 2.39
N SER A 413 -4.35 -29.46 1.79
CA SER A 413 -5.29 -30.55 2.10
C SER A 413 -4.93 -31.88 1.43
N GLY A 414 -4.17 -31.86 0.33
CA GLY A 414 -3.68 -33.03 -0.39
C GLY A 414 -4.74 -33.81 -1.19
N SER A 415 -5.86 -34.16 -0.57
CA SER A 415 -7.01 -34.79 -1.23
C SER A 415 -7.63 -33.92 -2.34
N THR A 416 -7.53 -32.61 -2.21
CA THR A 416 -8.07 -31.64 -3.18
C THR A 416 -7.05 -31.23 -4.25
N TRP A 417 -5.76 -31.55 -4.08
CA TRP A 417 -4.72 -31.16 -5.04
C TRP A 417 -4.87 -31.85 -6.41
N ALA A 418 -5.27 -33.13 -6.42
CA ALA A 418 -5.52 -33.85 -7.66
C ALA A 418 -6.71 -33.24 -8.44
N ASP A 419 -7.76 -32.85 -7.72
CA ASP A 419 -8.92 -32.14 -8.27
C ASP A 419 -8.55 -30.74 -8.75
N TRP A 420 -7.73 -30.00 -8.00
CA TRP A 420 -7.20 -28.70 -8.42
C TRP A 420 -6.48 -28.80 -9.77
N ARG A 421 -5.55 -29.76 -9.90
CA ARG A 421 -4.79 -29.98 -11.13
C ARG A 421 -5.67 -30.37 -12.33
N THR A 422 -6.66 -31.22 -12.12
CA THR A 422 -7.43 -31.80 -13.22
C THR A 422 -8.66 -30.99 -13.60
N LYS A 423 -9.24 -30.23 -12.66
CA LYS A 423 -10.51 -29.50 -12.85
C LYS A 423 -10.34 -28.00 -12.84
N VAL A 424 -9.40 -27.45 -12.07
CA VAL A 424 -9.26 -25.99 -11.91
C VAL A 424 -8.19 -25.44 -12.84
N ILE A 425 -6.96 -25.96 -12.82
CA ILE A 425 -5.85 -25.46 -13.66
C ILE A 425 -6.23 -25.30 -15.14
N PRO A 426 -6.92 -26.26 -15.80
CA PRO A 426 -7.32 -26.10 -17.21
C PRO A 426 -8.25 -24.91 -17.49
N THR A 427 -8.85 -24.31 -16.45
CA THR A 427 -9.77 -23.16 -16.55
C THR A 427 -9.09 -21.80 -16.28
N LEU A 428 -7.85 -21.79 -15.79
CA LEU A 428 -7.17 -20.56 -15.34
C LEU A 428 -6.50 -19.77 -16.47
N GLY A 429 -6.52 -20.28 -17.70
CA GLY A 429 -5.89 -19.65 -18.86
C GLY A 429 -4.40 -20.01 -18.99
N GLU A 430 -3.80 -19.63 -20.11
CA GLU A 430 -2.40 -19.96 -20.45
C GLU A 430 -1.37 -19.19 -19.61
N THR A 431 -1.78 -18.10 -18.98
CA THR A 431 -0.94 -17.23 -18.13
C THR A 431 -0.82 -17.68 -16.69
N TRP A 432 -1.57 -18.73 -16.30
CA TRP A 432 -1.43 -19.29 -14.96
C TRP A 432 -0.16 -20.11 -14.88
N ASP A 433 0.80 -19.64 -14.09
CA ASP A 433 2.07 -20.34 -13.89
C ASP A 433 1.83 -21.56 -12.98
N ILE A 434 2.04 -22.75 -13.55
CA ILE A 434 1.80 -24.03 -12.90
C ILE A 434 3.00 -24.38 -12.02
N VAL A 435 2.78 -24.34 -10.71
CA VAL A 435 3.79 -24.68 -9.71
C VAL A 435 3.51 -26.08 -9.14
N ASP A 436 4.56 -26.81 -8.75
CA ASP A 436 4.37 -28.08 -8.07
C ASP A 436 3.78 -27.91 -6.66
N ARG A 437 3.27 -29.00 -6.11
CA ARG A 437 2.57 -28.97 -4.84
C ARG A 437 3.46 -28.51 -3.68
N GLU A 438 4.72 -28.95 -3.65
CA GLU A 438 5.60 -28.69 -2.53
C GLU A 438 6.02 -27.22 -2.53
N ALA A 439 6.35 -26.65 -3.68
CA ALA A 439 6.60 -25.21 -3.81
C ALA A 439 5.38 -24.34 -3.40
N VAL A 440 4.15 -24.78 -3.70
CA VAL A 440 2.93 -24.09 -3.19
C VAL A 440 2.81 -24.19 -1.67
N ARG A 441 3.09 -25.37 -1.10
CA ARG A 441 3.05 -25.59 0.36
C ARG A 441 4.10 -24.81 1.10
N GLU A 442 5.30 -24.70 0.52
CA GLU A 442 6.41 -23.89 1.06
C GLU A 442 6.00 -22.43 1.21
N MET A 443 5.15 -21.89 0.32
CA MET A 443 4.65 -20.53 0.47
C MET A 443 3.50 -20.41 1.48
N GLY A 444 2.71 -21.45 1.72
CA GLY A 444 1.62 -21.43 2.72
C GLY A 444 0.54 -20.36 2.46
N LEU A 445 0.32 -19.99 1.20
CA LEU A 445 -0.60 -18.90 0.82
C LEU A 445 -2.06 -19.18 1.21
N GLY A 446 -2.45 -20.46 1.38
CA GLY A 446 -3.81 -20.84 1.75
C GLY A 446 -4.27 -20.25 3.08
N LYS A 447 -3.33 -20.05 4.01
CA LYS A 447 -3.58 -19.48 5.35
C LYS A 447 -3.05 -18.06 5.52
N ARG A 448 -1.98 -17.72 4.79
CA ARG A 448 -1.26 -16.44 4.96
C ARG A 448 -1.82 -15.34 4.09
N LEU A 449 -2.32 -15.66 2.89
CA LEU A 449 -2.78 -14.69 1.92
C LEU A 449 -4.24 -14.31 2.18
N GLY A 450 -4.56 -13.03 2.12
CA GLY A 450 -5.92 -12.51 2.17
C GLY A 450 -6.07 -11.25 1.32
N VAL A 451 -7.32 -10.80 1.17
CA VAL A 451 -7.65 -9.53 0.52
C VAL A 451 -8.10 -8.54 1.59
N LEU A 452 -7.55 -7.33 1.54
CA LEU A 452 -8.02 -6.19 2.31
C LEU A 452 -8.87 -5.29 1.40
N ASP A 453 -10.19 -5.49 1.47
CA ASP A 453 -11.17 -4.86 0.58
C ASP A 453 -11.70 -3.51 1.05
N TRP A 454 -11.05 -2.90 2.03
CA TRP A 454 -11.43 -1.60 2.57
C TRP A 454 -11.53 -0.51 1.50
N GLY A 455 -10.64 -0.55 0.49
CA GLY A 455 -10.71 0.34 -0.67
C GLY A 455 -12.06 0.31 -1.40
N LYS A 456 -12.70 -0.86 -1.50
CA LYS A 456 -14.00 -1.02 -2.16
C LYS A 456 -15.12 -0.31 -1.41
N LEU A 457 -14.99 -0.16 -0.10
CA LEU A 457 -16.01 0.49 0.71
C LEU A 457 -16.06 2.01 0.49
N PHE A 458 -14.99 2.58 -0.05
CA PHE A 458 -14.92 3.99 -0.43
C PHE A 458 -15.41 4.25 -1.85
N PHE A 459 -15.80 3.23 -2.62
CA PHE A 459 -16.30 3.40 -3.98
C PHE A 459 -17.56 4.28 -4.02
N GLY A 460 -17.53 5.26 -4.92
CA GLY A 460 -18.62 6.22 -5.09
C GLY A 460 -18.69 7.32 -4.04
N GLN A 461 -17.78 7.36 -3.05
CA GLN A 461 -17.70 8.46 -2.09
C GLN A 461 -16.92 9.63 -2.70
N GLU A 462 -17.56 10.80 -2.83
CA GLU A 462 -16.89 12.02 -3.31
C GLU A 462 -15.98 12.61 -2.23
N ALA A 463 -14.89 13.30 -2.62
CA ALA A 463 -14.05 14.05 -1.67
C ALA A 463 -14.86 15.09 -0.86
N SER A 464 -15.91 15.66 -1.47
CA SER A 464 -16.83 16.63 -0.87
C SER A 464 -17.62 16.04 0.32
N SER A 465 -17.93 14.74 0.28
CA SER A 465 -18.65 14.01 1.34
C SER A 465 -17.86 13.88 2.63
N PHE A 466 -16.53 13.95 2.56
CA PHE A 466 -15.64 13.87 3.72
C PHE A 466 -15.53 15.21 4.47
N LEU A 467 -15.93 16.33 3.84
CA LEU A 467 -15.77 17.69 4.37
C LEU A 467 -17.08 18.34 4.80
N ARG A 468 -18.24 17.67 4.66
CA ARG A 468 -19.52 18.20 5.14
C ARG A 468 -19.95 17.50 6.42
N PRO A 469 -20.25 18.24 7.51
CA PRO A 469 -20.92 17.66 8.67
C PRO A 469 -22.23 17.02 8.21
N TYR A 470 -22.38 15.71 8.42
CA TYR A 470 -23.66 15.05 8.23
C TYR A 470 -24.64 15.57 9.27
N SER A 471 -25.51 16.50 8.88
CA SER A 471 -26.74 16.80 9.61
C SER A 471 -27.64 15.57 9.53
N LEU A 472 -27.79 14.85 10.64
CA LEU A 472 -28.75 13.75 10.76
C LEU A 472 -30.16 14.28 10.42
N PRO A 473 -31.02 13.48 9.76
CA PRO A 473 -32.43 13.83 9.64
C PRO A 473 -33.01 14.02 11.05
N SER A 474 -33.56 15.20 11.31
CA SER A 474 -34.37 15.41 12.51
C SER A 474 -35.49 14.38 12.50
N LYS A 475 -35.59 13.55 13.54
CA LYS A 475 -36.73 12.66 13.72
C LYS A 475 -38.00 13.52 13.71
N SER A 476 -38.85 13.31 12.71
CA SER A 476 -40.22 13.83 12.65
C SER A 476 -41.14 13.03 13.56
#